data_AF-A0A1M5YKV8-F1
#
_entry.id   AF-A0A1M5YKV8-F1
#
_cell.length_a   1.000
_cell.length_b   1.000
_cell.length_c   1.000
_cell.angle_alpha   90.00
_cell.angle_beta   90.00
_cell.angle_gamma   90.00
#
_symmetry.space_group_name_H-M   'P 1'
#
loop_
_entity.id
_entity.type
_entity.pdbx_description
1 polymer ?
#
loop_
_entity_poly.entity_id
_entity_poly.type
_entity_poly.pdbx_seq_one_letter_code
_entity_poly.pdbx_strand_id
1 'polypeptide(L)'
;MSKYQTDPSDPYIDISHQVLRNRLGISDQVELERTEAALSAVRLYELAHNPVRGRFDLNHLKQIHKRLFSDIYSWAGELRTVDISKGNTRFAHHAHIDSYAPIITNALDREGLLKGLPPDKFSNRAGHYLGELNVLHPFREGNGRTLRAFFRQLAHEAGYEILWHRIDREANIQASVAAYQGDSSGLAKLIEDNLLDFDREAAIELAKEVVGDQVHIEPPIAGQQYHGLIVGETDRYIVQQQADATNHVIVHQRQTVVASGWPQSGQIVTIDYSSGRFGVVHEAESSYKQTFQKDRGL
;
A
#
# COMPACT_ATOMS: atom_id res chain seq x y z
N MET A 1 11.68 -1.93 -28.81
CA MET A 1 12.49 -0.69 -28.66
C MET A 1 12.83 -0.51 -27.19
N SER A 2 14.07 -0.12 -26.87
CA SER A 2 14.50 0.14 -25.48
C SER A 2 13.57 1.15 -24.78
N LYS A 3 13.26 0.88 -23.52
CA LYS A 3 12.39 1.70 -22.67
C LYS A 3 12.95 3.08 -22.34
N TYR A 4 14.28 3.23 -22.36
CA TYR A 4 14.99 4.49 -22.14
C TYR A 4 15.70 4.91 -23.42
N GLN A 5 15.90 6.22 -23.59
CA GLN A 5 16.75 6.75 -24.66
C GLN A 5 18.16 6.16 -24.48
N THR A 6 18.71 5.61 -25.57
CA THR A 6 19.99 4.89 -25.54
C THR A 6 21.08 5.79 -26.10
N ASP A 7 22.17 5.91 -25.33
CA ASP A 7 23.41 6.54 -25.76
C ASP A 7 24.35 5.43 -26.24
N PRO A 8 25.02 5.56 -27.40
CA PRO A 8 26.05 4.60 -27.84
C PRO A 8 27.17 4.34 -26.83
N SER A 9 27.39 5.25 -25.87
CA SER A 9 28.34 5.11 -24.77
C SER A 9 27.79 4.39 -23.54
N ASP A 10 26.53 3.95 -23.54
CA ASP A 10 25.90 3.23 -22.43
C ASP A 10 26.61 1.87 -22.19
N PRO A 11 27.35 1.70 -21.08
CA PRO A 11 28.13 0.50 -20.83
C PRO A 11 27.25 -0.73 -20.55
N TYR A 12 25.96 -0.53 -20.29
CA TYR A 12 25.00 -1.60 -20.01
C TYR A 12 24.45 -2.23 -21.29
N ILE A 13 24.65 -1.62 -22.46
CA ILE A 13 24.14 -2.10 -23.74
C ILE A 13 25.21 -2.93 -24.45
N ASP A 14 24.78 -4.07 -25.01
CA ASP A 14 25.53 -4.75 -26.05
C ASP A 14 25.26 -4.06 -27.38
N ILE A 15 26.23 -3.29 -27.88
CA ILE A 15 26.12 -2.47 -29.08
C ILE A 15 25.79 -3.32 -30.32
N SER A 16 26.28 -4.57 -30.37
CA SER A 16 26.05 -5.45 -31.52
C SER A 16 24.59 -5.82 -31.69
N HIS A 17 23.86 -5.95 -30.58
CA HIS A 17 22.47 -6.41 -30.57
C HIS A 17 21.48 -5.32 -30.12
N GLN A 18 21.97 -4.19 -29.60
CA GLN A 18 21.19 -3.11 -29.00
C GLN A 18 20.27 -3.57 -27.85
N VAL A 19 20.72 -4.58 -27.11
CA VAL A 19 20.02 -5.18 -25.96
C VAL A 19 20.88 -5.01 -24.71
N LEU A 20 20.26 -4.97 -23.53
CA LEU A 20 20.99 -4.93 -22.27
C LEU A 20 21.86 -6.17 -22.09
N ARG A 21 23.13 -5.96 -21.72
CA ARG A 21 24.04 -7.03 -21.31
C ARG A 21 23.40 -7.83 -20.17
N ASN A 22 23.22 -9.11 -20.40
CA ASN A 22 22.58 -10.03 -19.47
C ASN A 22 23.40 -11.32 -19.33
N ARG A 23 23.24 -11.99 -18.18
CA ARG A 23 23.95 -13.24 -17.82
C ARG A 23 23.49 -14.45 -18.64
N LEU A 24 22.36 -14.32 -19.35
CA LEU A 24 21.72 -15.39 -20.10
C LEU A 24 22.20 -15.46 -21.56
N GLY A 25 22.99 -14.46 -22.01
CA GLY A 25 23.46 -14.37 -23.38
C GLY A 25 22.35 -14.07 -24.41
N ILE A 26 21.20 -13.58 -23.95
CA ILE A 26 20.06 -13.27 -24.83
C ILE A 26 20.36 -11.99 -25.61
N SER A 27 20.28 -12.07 -26.94
CA SER A 27 20.53 -10.96 -27.86
C SER A 27 19.26 -10.40 -28.52
N ASP A 28 18.09 -11.00 -28.27
CA ASP A 28 16.80 -10.49 -28.73
C ASP A 28 16.08 -9.71 -27.63
N GLN A 29 15.56 -8.53 -27.96
CA GLN A 29 14.92 -7.65 -26.98
C GLN A 29 13.63 -8.23 -26.42
N VAL A 30 12.81 -8.88 -27.27
CA VAL A 30 11.50 -9.41 -26.86
C VAL A 30 11.69 -10.64 -25.98
N GLU A 31 12.64 -11.50 -26.33
CA GLU A 31 13.05 -12.64 -25.53
C GLU A 31 13.61 -12.22 -24.17
N LEU A 32 14.46 -11.18 -24.13
CA LEU A 32 15.00 -10.66 -22.87
C LEU A 32 13.87 -10.12 -21.98
N GLU A 33 12.95 -9.33 -22.53
CA GLU A 33 11.82 -8.78 -21.78
C GLU A 33 10.92 -9.88 -21.20
N ARG A 34 10.58 -10.90 -21.98
CA ARG A 34 9.78 -12.05 -21.51
C ARG A 34 10.50 -12.83 -20.42
N THR A 35 11.77 -13.14 -20.62
CA THR A 35 12.58 -13.91 -19.68
C THR A 35 12.80 -13.14 -18.38
N GLU A 36 13.10 -11.85 -18.47
CA GLU A 36 13.26 -10.95 -17.32
C GLU A 36 11.94 -10.84 -16.52
N ALA A 37 10.80 -10.70 -17.21
CA ALA A 37 9.48 -10.69 -16.56
C ALA A 37 9.19 -11.99 -15.81
N ALA A 38 9.45 -13.15 -16.43
CA ALA A 38 9.22 -14.45 -15.82
C ALA A 38 10.10 -14.68 -14.59
N LEU A 39 11.42 -14.46 -14.71
CA LEU A 39 12.36 -14.66 -13.61
C LEU A 39 12.10 -13.69 -12.45
N SER A 40 11.87 -12.41 -12.76
CA SER A 40 11.58 -11.42 -11.71
C SER A 40 10.24 -11.69 -11.01
N ALA A 41 9.25 -12.30 -11.66
CA ALA A 41 8.00 -12.73 -11.03
C ALA A 41 8.21 -13.86 -10.00
N VAL A 42 9.06 -14.85 -10.33
CA VAL A 42 9.45 -15.90 -9.37
C VAL A 42 10.16 -15.29 -8.16
N ARG A 43 11.11 -14.39 -8.37
CA ARG A 43 11.82 -13.69 -7.27
C ARG A 43 10.88 -12.82 -6.44
N LEU A 44 9.86 -12.22 -7.04
CA LEU A 44 8.86 -11.45 -6.32
C LEU A 44 7.99 -12.34 -5.42
N TYR A 45 7.62 -13.54 -5.87
CA TYR A 45 6.92 -14.52 -5.05
C TYR A 45 7.77 -15.01 -3.87
N GLU A 46 9.05 -15.29 -4.10
CA GLU A 46 10.00 -15.63 -3.03
C GLU A 46 10.11 -14.50 -1.99
N LEU A 47 10.19 -13.24 -2.45
CA LEU A 47 10.25 -12.07 -1.56
C LEU A 47 8.99 -11.90 -0.70
N ALA A 48 7.82 -12.33 -1.16
CA ALA A 48 6.60 -12.27 -0.37
C ALA A 48 6.66 -13.21 0.86
N HIS A 49 7.40 -14.32 0.76
CA HIS A 49 7.55 -15.31 1.83
C HIS A 49 8.81 -15.09 2.67
N ASN A 50 9.87 -14.57 2.04
CA ASN A 50 11.15 -14.29 2.68
C ASN A 50 11.64 -12.90 2.24
N PRO A 51 11.09 -11.83 2.84
CA PRO A 51 11.41 -10.46 2.45
C PRO A 51 12.87 -10.13 2.75
N VAL A 52 13.41 -9.16 2.01
CA VAL A 52 14.70 -8.57 2.38
C VAL A 52 14.53 -7.86 3.71
N ARG A 53 15.42 -8.12 4.66
CA ARG A 53 15.48 -7.36 5.91
C ARG A 53 16.26 -6.08 5.68
N GLY A 54 15.69 -4.95 6.07
CA GLY A 54 16.31 -3.64 5.92
C GLY A 54 15.54 -2.57 6.69
N ARG A 55 15.94 -1.31 6.53
CA ARG A 55 15.34 -0.15 7.22
C ARG A 55 14.69 0.84 6.26
N PHE A 56 14.23 0.34 5.11
CA PHE A 56 13.67 1.18 4.03
C PHE A 56 14.64 2.29 3.58
N ASP A 57 15.94 2.03 3.62
CA ASP A 57 17.00 2.90 3.12
C ASP A 57 17.45 2.50 1.71
N LEU A 58 18.40 3.25 1.13
CA LEU A 58 18.94 2.95 -0.20
C LEU A 58 19.54 1.53 -0.26
N ASN A 59 20.21 1.08 0.80
CA ASN A 59 20.76 -0.27 0.82
C ASN A 59 19.65 -1.31 0.78
N HIS A 60 18.55 -1.13 1.52
CA HIS A 60 17.39 -2.01 1.43
C HIS A 60 16.86 -2.07 -0.02
N LEU A 61 16.71 -0.92 -0.68
CA LEU A 61 16.27 -0.85 -2.07
C LEU A 61 17.23 -1.57 -3.03
N LYS A 62 18.56 -1.41 -2.86
CA LYS A 62 19.60 -2.12 -3.62
C LYS A 62 19.50 -3.64 -3.42
N GLN A 63 19.27 -4.11 -2.20
CA GLN A 63 19.16 -5.55 -1.92
C GLN A 63 17.89 -6.17 -2.51
N ILE A 64 16.77 -5.44 -2.53
CA ILE A 64 15.56 -5.87 -3.24
C ILE A 64 15.85 -5.98 -4.74
N HIS A 65 16.47 -4.96 -5.34
CA HIS A 65 16.85 -5.01 -6.75
C HIS A 65 17.78 -6.18 -7.05
N LYS A 66 18.79 -6.41 -6.19
CA LYS A 66 19.69 -7.55 -6.29
C LYS A 66 18.92 -8.86 -6.29
N ARG A 67 17.98 -9.06 -5.35
CA ARG A 67 17.17 -10.28 -5.26
C ARG A 67 16.33 -10.51 -6.51
N LEU A 68 15.77 -9.44 -7.09
CA LEU A 68 14.91 -9.54 -8.27
C LEU A 68 15.67 -9.86 -9.56
N PHE A 69 16.91 -9.40 -9.69
CA PHE A 69 17.60 -9.36 -10.98
C PHE A 69 18.95 -10.08 -11.05
N SER A 70 19.42 -10.73 -9.97
CA SER A 70 20.75 -11.38 -9.95
C SER A 70 20.95 -12.46 -11.00
N ASP A 71 19.87 -13.16 -11.39
CA ASP A 71 19.93 -14.19 -12.44
C ASP A 71 20.08 -13.59 -13.85
N ILE A 72 19.72 -12.31 -14.01
CA ILE A 72 19.59 -11.66 -15.32
C ILE A 72 20.74 -10.69 -15.56
N TYR A 73 21.10 -9.88 -14.57
CA TYR A 73 22.07 -8.79 -14.73
C TYR A 73 23.28 -8.94 -13.81
N SER A 74 24.47 -8.64 -14.34
CA SER A 74 25.70 -8.64 -13.55
C SER A 74 25.74 -7.50 -12.53
N TRP A 75 25.06 -6.41 -12.84
CA TRP A 75 24.94 -5.18 -12.04
C TRP A 75 23.71 -5.18 -11.12
N ALA A 76 23.06 -6.32 -10.89
CA ALA A 76 21.88 -6.39 -10.03
C ALA A 76 22.21 -5.90 -8.60
N GLY A 77 21.58 -4.80 -8.20
CA GLY A 77 21.78 -4.16 -6.90
C GLY A 77 22.75 -2.99 -6.94
N GLU A 78 23.37 -2.72 -8.09
CA GLU A 78 24.26 -1.59 -8.28
C GLU A 78 23.52 -0.38 -8.85
N LEU A 79 23.93 0.81 -8.40
CA LEU A 79 23.41 2.07 -8.92
C LEU A 79 23.84 2.26 -10.38
N ARG A 80 23.02 2.93 -11.17
CA ARG A 80 23.40 3.29 -12.54
C ARG A 80 24.54 4.30 -12.55
N THR A 81 25.40 4.19 -13.55
CA THR A 81 26.52 5.11 -13.79
C THR A 81 26.29 6.05 -14.97
N VAL A 82 25.08 6.08 -15.51
CA VAL A 82 24.67 6.92 -16.64
C VAL A 82 23.35 7.61 -16.35
N ASP A 83 23.14 8.77 -16.95
CA ASP A 83 21.84 9.44 -16.94
C ASP A 83 20.84 8.74 -17.85
N ILE A 84 19.58 8.73 -17.44
CA ILE A 84 18.48 8.10 -18.18
C ILE A 84 17.25 9.01 -18.18
N SER A 85 16.46 8.89 -19.25
CA SER A 85 15.17 9.56 -19.42
C SER A 85 14.14 8.58 -19.93
N LYS A 86 12.87 8.81 -19.57
CA LYS A 86 11.72 8.06 -20.11
C LYS A 86 10.71 9.06 -20.66
N GLY A 87 10.53 9.07 -21.98
CA GLY A 87 9.80 10.15 -22.64
C GLY A 87 10.46 11.50 -22.35
N ASN A 88 9.69 12.46 -21.83
CA ASN A 88 10.18 13.79 -21.48
C ASN A 88 10.65 13.91 -20.02
N THR A 89 10.60 12.82 -19.24
CA THR A 89 11.01 12.81 -17.83
C THR A 89 12.49 12.46 -17.74
N ARG A 90 13.31 13.41 -17.26
CA ARG A 90 14.71 13.17 -16.91
C ARG A 90 14.79 12.80 -15.42
N PHE A 91 15.40 11.66 -15.12
CA PHE A 91 15.59 11.23 -13.74
C PHE A 91 16.81 11.93 -13.10
N ALA A 92 17.02 11.73 -11.80
CA ALA A 92 18.14 12.33 -11.07
C ALA A 92 19.50 12.12 -11.77
N HIS A 93 20.43 13.08 -11.64
CA HIS A 93 21.77 12.87 -12.18
C HIS A 93 22.44 11.69 -11.46
N HIS A 94 23.03 10.74 -12.21
CA HIS A 94 23.49 9.48 -11.65
C HIS A 94 24.50 9.64 -10.49
N ALA A 95 25.38 10.64 -10.59
CA ALA A 95 26.39 10.94 -9.58
C ALA A 95 25.81 11.45 -8.24
N HIS A 96 24.52 11.79 -8.18
CA HIS A 96 23.87 12.33 -6.99
C HIS A 96 22.86 11.37 -6.37
N ILE A 97 22.67 10.17 -6.94
CA ILE A 97 21.72 9.18 -6.42
C ILE A 97 22.04 8.85 -4.96
N ASP A 98 23.31 8.57 -4.66
CA ASP A 98 23.75 8.16 -3.32
C ASP A 98 23.59 9.28 -2.28
N SER A 99 23.74 10.55 -2.69
CA SER A 99 23.50 11.71 -1.82
C SER A 99 22.02 12.06 -1.65
N TYR A 100 21.18 11.82 -2.67
CA TYR A 100 19.76 12.17 -2.61
C TYR A 100 18.90 11.11 -1.95
N ALA A 101 19.23 9.82 -2.08
CA ALA A 101 18.42 8.75 -1.51
C ALA A 101 18.23 8.90 0.01
N PRO A 102 19.25 9.21 0.83
CA PRO A 102 19.09 9.40 2.27
C PRO A 102 18.16 10.57 2.64
N ILE A 103 18.04 11.61 1.80
CA ILE A 103 17.13 12.73 2.05
C ILE A 103 15.69 12.20 2.06
N ILE A 104 15.35 11.35 1.09
CA ILE A 104 14.03 10.75 0.93
C ILE A 104 13.79 9.70 2.03
N THR A 105 14.73 8.76 2.20
CA THR A 105 14.53 7.62 3.13
C THR A 105 14.58 8.02 4.59
N ASN A 106 15.40 9.02 4.97
CA ASN A 106 15.41 9.54 6.34
C ASN A 106 14.17 10.37 6.66
N ALA A 107 13.52 10.98 5.65
CA ALA A 107 12.22 11.59 5.86
C ALA A 107 11.16 10.50 6.13
N LEU A 108 11.15 9.43 5.33
CA LEU A 108 10.25 8.28 5.54
C LEU A 108 10.43 7.62 6.92
N ASP A 109 11.66 7.44 7.36
CA ASP A 109 11.99 6.90 8.68
C ASP A 109 11.50 7.81 9.82
N ARG A 110 11.68 9.14 9.69
CA ARG A 110 11.16 10.12 10.66
C ARG A 110 9.64 10.15 10.76
N GLU A 111 8.93 9.74 9.70
CA GLU A 111 7.48 9.53 9.71
C GLU A 111 7.06 8.15 10.26
N GLY A 112 7.97 7.45 10.95
CA GLY A 112 7.68 6.16 11.58
C GLY A 112 7.39 5.06 10.57
N LEU A 113 7.95 5.15 9.35
CA LEU A 113 7.69 4.22 8.25
C LEU A 113 6.19 4.05 7.94
N LEU A 114 5.42 5.13 8.14
CA LEU A 114 3.98 5.20 7.88
C LEU A 114 3.12 4.26 8.75
N LYS A 115 3.69 3.68 9.81
CA LYS A 115 2.98 2.77 10.72
C LYS A 115 1.94 3.55 11.54
N GLY A 116 0.79 2.92 11.78
CA GLY A 116 -0.30 3.50 12.58
C GLY A 116 -1.09 4.61 11.88
N LEU A 117 -0.76 4.97 10.64
CA LEU A 117 -1.57 5.89 9.85
C LEU A 117 -2.88 5.21 9.40
N PRO A 118 -4.00 5.94 9.30
CA PRO A 118 -5.21 5.45 8.66
C PRO A 118 -5.05 5.36 7.13
N PRO A 119 -5.95 4.65 6.42
CA PRO A 119 -5.80 4.35 4.98
C PRO A 119 -5.56 5.56 4.09
N ASP A 120 -6.28 6.67 4.33
CA ASP A 120 -6.17 7.91 3.56
C ASP A 120 -4.80 8.57 3.74
N LYS A 121 -4.31 8.63 4.99
CA LYS A 121 -3.01 9.22 5.32
C LYS A 121 -1.85 8.34 4.88
N PHE A 122 -1.96 7.02 5.07
CA PHE A 122 -0.98 6.06 4.56
C PHE A 122 -0.83 6.23 3.05
N SER A 123 -1.95 6.21 2.30
CA SER A 123 -1.94 6.30 0.84
C SER A 123 -1.36 7.62 0.36
N ASN A 124 -1.71 8.73 1.00
CA ASN A 124 -1.14 10.05 0.71
C ASN A 124 0.38 10.08 0.87
N ARG A 125 0.90 9.63 2.02
CA ARG A 125 2.34 9.64 2.29
C ARG A 125 3.10 8.61 1.45
N ALA A 126 2.56 7.42 1.26
CA ALA A 126 3.13 6.40 0.40
C ALA A 126 3.22 6.88 -1.05
N GLY A 127 2.19 7.56 -1.57
CA GLY A 127 2.18 8.15 -2.90
C GLY A 127 3.27 9.20 -3.10
N HIS A 128 3.50 10.06 -2.08
CA HIS A 128 4.60 11.02 -2.08
C HIS A 128 5.97 10.32 -2.17
N TYR A 129 6.28 9.39 -1.26
CA TYR A 129 7.58 8.70 -1.27
C TYR A 129 7.79 7.83 -2.52
N LEU A 130 6.71 7.25 -3.06
CA LEU A 130 6.76 6.51 -4.32
C LEU A 130 7.15 7.45 -5.47
N GLY A 131 6.57 8.65 -5.52
CA GLY A 131 6.94 9.70 -6.46
C GLY A 131 8.42 10.07 -6.36
N GLU A 132 8.89 10.45 -5.16
CA GLU A 132 10.28 10.85 -4.91
C GLU A 132 11.28 9.77 -5.33
N LEU A 133 11.07 8.52 -4.91
CA LEU A 133 11.95 7.40 -5.28
C LEU A 133 11.85 7.04 -6.78
N ASN A 134 10.70 7.27 -7.41
CA ASN A 134 10.55 7.07 -8.85
C ASN A 134 11.31 8.13 -9.66
N VAL A 135 11.43 9.36 -9.16
CA VAL A 135 12.29 10.41 -9.76
C VAL A 135 13.77 10.13 -9.55
N LEU A 136 14.14 9.61 -8.37
CA LEU A 136 15.52 9.16 -8.09
C LEU A 136 16.00 8.12 -9.11
N HIS A 137 15.14 7.15 -9.44
CA HIS A 137 15.35 6.12 -10.48
C HIS A 137 16.76 5.49 -10.43
N PRO A 138 17.13 4.85 -9.30
CA PRO A 138 18.53 4.58 -8.98
C PRO A 138 19.22 3.49 -9.84
N PHE A 139 18.46 2.64 -10.51
CA PHE A 139 19.00 1.50 -11.27
C PHE A 139 18.91 1.72 -12.78
N ARG A 140 19.68 0.96 -13.56
CA ARG A 140 19.66 1.07 -15.04
C ARG A 140 18.36 0.52 -15.65
N GLU A 141 17.82 -0.55 -15.09
CA GLU A 141 16.50 -1.11 -15.40
C GLU A 141 15.95 -1.78 -14.13
N GLY A 142 14.65 -2.10 -14.07
CA GLY A 142 14.07 -2.80 -12.93
C GLY A 142 13.52 -1.89 -11.82
N ASN A 143 13.65 -0.56 -11.96
CA ASN A 143 13.20 0.43 -10.97
C ASN A 143 11.75 0.22 -10.52
N GLY A 144 10.79 0.15 -11.45
CA GLY A 144 9.38 0.02 -11.11
C GLY A 144 9.03 -1.28 -10.35
N ARG A 145 9.67 -2.40 -10.68
CA ARG A 145 9.46 -3.67 -9.96
C ARG A 145 10.08 -3.64 -8.56
N THR A 146 11.26 -3.03 -8.45
CA THR A 146 11.94 -2.83 -7.17
C THR A 146 11.13 -1.93 -6.25
N LEU A 147 10.62 -0.80 -6.75
CA LEU A 147 9.78 0.12 -5.97
C LEU A 147 8.48 -0.55 -5.52
N ARG A 148 7.79 -1.29 -6.40
CA ARG A 148 6.57 -2.03 -5.99
C ARG A 148 6.86 -3.08 -4.92
N ALA A 149 8.00 -3.78 -4.99
CA ALA A 149 8.40 -4.72 -3.95
C ALA A 149 8.71 -4.01 -2.62
N PHE A 150 9.43 -2.88 -2.68
CA PHE A 150 9.74 -2.05 -1.51
C PHE A 150 8.46 -1.53 -0.83
N PHE A 151 7.53 -0.97 -1.60
CA PHE A 151 6.26 -0.46 -1.06
C PHE A 151 5.28 -1.56 -0.65
N ARG A 152 5.34 -2.75 -1.27
CA ARG A 152 4.60 -3.92 -0.76
C ARG A 152 5.04 -4.25 0.65
N GLN A 153 6.35 -4.31 0.91
CA GLN A 153 6.88 -4.60 2.24
C GLN A 153 6.55 -3.47 3.24
N LEU A 154 6.68 -2.21 2.82
CA LEU A 154 6.33 -1.04 3.65
C LEU A 154 4.87 -1.08 4.08
N ALA A 155 3.96 -1.31 3.13
CA ALA A 155 2.53 -1.43 3.39
C ALA A 155 2.24 -2.59 4.35
N HIS A 156 2.84 -3.76 4.10
CA HIS A 156 2.63 -4.94 4.93
C HIS A 156 3.07 -4.69 6.38
N GLU A 157 4.21 -4.03 6.58
CA GLU A 157 4.67 -3.63 7.93
C GLU A 157 3.81 -2.54 8.59
N ALA A 158 3.01 -1.82 7.81
CA ALA A 158 2.04 -0.82 8.29
C ALA A 158 0.61 -1.39 8.45
N GLY A 159 0.41 -2.70 8.24
CA GLY A 159 -0.89 -3.35 8.38
C GLY A 159 -1.78 -3.24 7.13
N TYR A 160 -1.16 -3.16 5.95
CA TYR A 160 -1.82 -2.98 4.66
C TYR A 160 -1.27 -3.89 3.56
N GLU A 161 -2.06 -4.14 2.52
CA GLU A 161 -1.57 -4.67 1.25
C GLU A 161 -1.95 -3.73 0.10
N ILE A 162 -0.97 -3.39 -0.75
CA ILE A 162 -1.22 -2.67 -2.00
C ILE A 162 -1.42 -3.71 -3.12
N LEU A 163 -2.64 -3.75 -3.66
CA LEU A 163 -3.06 -4.67 -4.73
C LEU A 163 -2.57 -4.18 -6.10
N TRP A 164 -1.25 -4.18 -6.31
CA TRP A 164 -0.59 -3.68 -7.53
C TRP A 164 -1.13 -4.25 -8.84
N HIS A 165 -1.70 -5.46 -8.82
CA HIS A 165 -2.25 -6.13 -10.01
C HIS A 165 -3.56 -5.50 -10.51
N ARG A 166 -4.23 -4.69 -9.69
CA ARG A 166 -5.47 -3.97 -10.04
C ARG A 166 -5.21 -2.56 -10.56
N ILE A 167 -4.00 -2.03 -10.39
CA ILE A 167 -3.63 -0.70 -10.84
C ILE A 167 -3.43 -0.70 -12.35
N ASP A 168 -4.22 0.12 -13.05
CA ASP A 168 -4.08 0.31 -14.49
C ASP A 168 -2.70 0.89 -14.84
N ARG A 169 -2.11 0.36 -15.91
CA ARG A 169 -0.76 0.73 -16.34
C ARG A 169 -0.69 2.18 -16.78
N GLU A 170 -1.68 2.65 -17.55
CA GLU A 170 -1.68 3.99 -18.13
C GLU A 170 -1.93 5.03 -17.04
N ALA A 171 -2.91 4.78 -16.15
CA ALA A 171 -3.15 5.61 -14.98
C ALA A 171 -1.89 5.75 -14.11
N ASN A 172 -1.16 4.66 -13.87
CA ASN A 172 0.11 4.72 -13.12
C ASN A 172 1.19 5.54 -13.84
N ILE A 173 1.28 5.47 -15.18
CA ILE A 173 2.21 6.30 -15.95
C ILE A 173 1.85 7.78 -15.82
N GLN A 174 0.58 8.13 -15.99
CA GLN A 174 0.09 9.50 -15.86
C GLN A 174 0.34 10.06 -14.46
N ALA A 175 -0.02 9.31 -13.42
CA ALA A 175 0.25 9.68 -12.03
C ALA A 175 1.75 9.83 -11.73
N SER A 176 2.60 8.98 -12.31
CA SER A 176 4.06 9.09 -12.17
C SER A 176 4.62 10.35 -12.84
N VAL A 177 4.06 10.77 -13.98
CA VAL A 177 4.45 12.01 -14.68
C VAL A 177 3.99 13.23 -13.88
N ALA A 178 2.77 13.22 -13.35
CA ALA A 178 2.27 14.29 -12.48
C ALA A 178 3.13 14.41 -11.20
N ALA A 179 3.52 13.29 -10.60
CA ALA A 179 4.38 13.27 -9.42
C ALA A 179 5.77 13.87 -9.71
N TYR A 180 6.34 13.61 -10.88
CA TYR A 180 7.57 14.26 -11.33
C TYR A 180 7.43 15.79 -11.46
N GLN A 181 6.22 16.29 -11.74
CA GLN A 181 5.90 17.72 -11.78
C GLN A 181 5.51 18.30 -10.41
N GLY A 182 5.61 17.51 -9.33
CA GLY A 182 5.33 17.92 -7.96
C GLY A 182 3.95 17.54 -7.43
N ASP A 183 3.11 16.86 -8.22
CA ASP A 183 1.77 16.42 -7.79
C ASP A 183 1.68 14.89 -7.65
N SER A 184 1.81 14.42 -6.41
CA SER A 184 1.70 12.99 -6.08
C SER A 184 0.28 12.53 -5.74
N SER A 185 -0.74 13.39 -5.86
CA SER A 185 -2.12 13.05 -5.51
C SER A 185 -2.68 11.88 -6.33
N GLY A 186 -2.31 11.79 -7.61
CA GLY A 186 -2.70 10.67 -8.47
C GLY A 186 -2.11 9.33 -7.99
N LEU A 187 -0.85 9.31 -7.54
CA LEU A 187 -0.24 8.10 -6.98
C LEU A 187 -0.90 7.72 -5.66
N ALA A 188 -1.18 8.70 -4.81
CA ALA A 188 -1.90 8.48 -3.55
C ALA A 188 -3.28 7.84 -3.80
N LYS A 189 -4.05 8.38 -4.76
CA LYS A 189 -5.38 7.84 -5.10
C LYS A 189 -5.32 6.41 -5.63
N LEU A 190 -4.34 6.11 -6.49
CA LEU A 190 -4.14 4.74 -6.99
C LEU A 190 -3.79 3.77 -5.87
N ILE A 191 -3.00 4.19 -4.88
CA ILE A 191 -2.71 3.36 -3.71
C ILE A 191 -3.99 3.15 -2.89
N GLU A 192 -4.71 4.23 -2.57
CA GLU A 192 -5.92 4.20 -1.75
C GLU A 192 -7.01 3.28 -2.34
N ASP A 193 -7.28 3.40 -3.65
CA ASP A 193 -8.29 2.59 -4.35
C ASP A 193 -7.93 1.10 -4.40
N ASN A 194 -6.67 0.76 -4.17
CA ASN A 194 -6.12 -0.58 -4.27
C ASN A 194 -5.48 -1.01 -2.94
N LEU A 195 -5.86 -0.39 -1.84
CA LEU A 195 -5.37 -0.72 -0.50
C LEU A 195 -6.31 -1.69 0.19
N LEU A 196 -5.77 -2.81 0.65
CA LEU A 196 -6.45 -3.72 1.56
C LEU A 196 -5.95 -3.45 2.99
N ASP A 197 -6.89 -3.26 3.91
CA ASP A 197 -6.64 -2.98 5.32
C ASP A 197 -6.84 -4.26 6.14
N PHE A 198 -5.74 -4.84 6.65
CA PHE A 198 -5.80 -6.11 7.40
C PHE A 198 -6.66 -6.02 8.66
N ASP A 199 -6.68 -4.86 9.31
CA ASP A 199 -7.44 -4.63 10.53
C ASP A 199 -8.94 -4.51 10.23
N ARG A 200 -9.29 -3.96 9.07
CA ARG A 200 -10.67 -3.96 8.56
C ARG A 200 -11.14 -5.36 8.19
N GLU A 201 -10.29 -6.14 7.55
CA GLU A 201 -10.62 -7.54 7.22
C GLU A 201 -10.83 -8.36 8.51
N ALA A 202 -9.99 -8.16 9.54
CA ALA A 202 -10.20 -8.78 10.85
C ALA A 202 -11.54 -8.34 11.49
N ALA A 203 -11.90 -7.06 11.40
CA ALA A 203 -13.18 -6.57 11.89
C ALA A 203 -14.39 -7.21 11.16
N ILE A 204 -14.25 -7.47 9.86
CA ILE A 204 -15.26 -8.17 9.05
C ILE A 204 -15.39 -9.63 9.50
N GLU A 205 -14.28 -10.33 9.77
CA GLU A 205 -14.34 -11.70 10.26
C GLU A 205 -15.00 -11.78 11.64
N LEU A 206 -14.70 -10.84 12.56
CA LEU A 206 -15.43 -10.74 13.84
C LEU A 206 -16.94 -10.56 13.66
N ALA A 207 -17.36 -9.79 12.64
CA ALA A 207 -18.78 -9.63 12.33
C ALA A 207 -19.41 -10.96 11.89
N LYS A 208 -18.73 -11.70 11.01
CA LYS A 208 -19.19 -13.00 10.50
C LYS A 208 -19.22 -14.08 11.57
N GLU A 209 -18.28 -14.08 12.52
CA GLU A 209 -18.28 -15.04 13.62
C GLU A 209 -19.54 -14.93 14.50
N VAL A 210 -20.09 -13.73 14.65
CA VAL A 210 -21.27 -13.48 15.49
C VAL A 210 -22.58 -13.58 14.72
N VAL A 211 -22.60 -13.12 13.46
CA VAL A 211 -23.84 -13.01 12.66
C VAL A 211 -23.98 -14.13 11.61
N GLY A 212 -22.88 -14.76 11.23
CA GLY A 212 -22.80 -15.72 10.14
C GLY A 212 -22.47 -15.09 8.79
N ASP A 213 -22.29 -15.92 7.76
CA ASP A 213 -21.82 -15.50 6.43
C ASP A 213 -22.80 -14.59 5.65
N GLN A 214 -24.07 -14.51 6.07
CA GLN A 214 -25.09 -13.66 5.45
C GLN A 214 -25.13 -12.24 6.06
N VAL A 215 -24.11 -11.87 6.83
CA VAL A 215 -24.00 -10.55 7.45
C VAL A 215 -23.91 -9.44 6.40
N HIS A 216 -24.72 -8.41 6.59
CA HIS A 216 -24.65 -7.17 5.82
C HIS A 216 -23.77 -6.16 6.57
N ILE A 217 -22.61 -5.83 6.00
CA ILE A 217 -21.60 -4.99 6.65
C ILE A 217 -21.51 -3.65 5.94
N GLU A 218 -21.71 -2.57 6.69
CA GLU A 218 -21.67 -1.20 6.17
C GLU A 218 -20.78 -0.28 7.03
N PRO A 219 -20.17 0.76 6.42
CA PRO A 219 -19.61 1.85 7.19
C PRO A 219 -20.72 2.77 7.74
N PRO A 220 -20.45 3.54 8.80
CA PRO A 220 -21.40 4.53 9.29
C PRO A 220 -21.60 5.67 8.28
N ILE A 221 -22.83 6.17 8.20
CA ILE A 221 -23.27 7.26 7.34
C ILE A 221 -23.47 8.51 8.21
N ALA A 222 -22.91 9.64 7.76
CA ALA A 222 -23.10 10.92 8.41
C ALA A 222 -24.59 11.30 8.46
N GLY A 223 -25.05 11.79 9.61
CA GLY A 223 -26.46 12.11 9.85
C GLY A 223 -27.31 10.95 10.39
N GLN A 224 -26.74 9.76 10.61
CA GLN A 224 -27.44 8.59 11.16
C GLN A 224 -27.02 8.28 12.60
N GLN A 225 -27.85 7.50 13.29
CA GLN A 225 -27.58 6.94 14.61
C GLN A 225 -27.60 5.42 14.53
N TYR A 226 -26.65 4.78 15.20
CA TYR A 226 -26.52 3.33 15.22
C TYR A 226 -26.64 2.83 16.65
N HIS A 227 -27.61 1.95 16.87
CA HIS A 227 -27.91 1.43 18.20
C HIS A 227 -27.77 -0.09 18.18
N GLY A 228 -26.97 -0.63 19.10
CA GLY A 228 -26.66 -2.05 19.02
C GLY A 228 -25.56 -2.53 19.94
N LEU A 229 -25.34 -3.85 19.85
CA LEU A 229 -24.32 -4.58 20.58
C LEU A 229 -22.97 -4.41 19.90
N ILE A 230 -21.95 -4.03 20.65
CA ILE A 230 -20.56 -4.17 20.22
C ILE A 230 -20.22 -5.64 20.26
N VAL A 231 -19.94 -6.22 19.10
CA VAL A 231 -19.65 -7.64 18.93
C VAL A 231 -18.15 -7.91 18.87
N GLY A 232 -17.36 -6.91 18.50
CA GLY A 232 -15.91 -7.01 18.43
C GLY A 232 -15.25 -5.65 18.25
N GLU A 233 -13.93 -5.65 18.44
CA GLU A 233 -13.09 -4.49 18.20
C GLU A 233 -11.72 -4.94 17.71
N THR A 234 -11.11 -4.10 16.89
CA THR A 234 -9.73 -4.23 16.42
C THR A 234 -8.97 -2.96 16.76
N ASP A 235 -7.71 -2.83 16.34
CA ASP A 235 -6.92 -1.65 16.68
C ASP A 235 -7.54 -0.35 16.13
N ARG A 236 -8.11 -0.41 14.92
CA ARG A 236 -8.71 0.71 14.19
C ARG A 236 -10.23 0.67 14.10
N TYR A 237 -10.89 -0.46 14.38
CA TYR A 237 -12.33 -0.59 14.14
C TYR A 237 -13.13 -1.06 15.36
N ILE A 238 -14.38 -0.63 15.40
CA ILE A 238 -15.41 -1.12 16.33
C ILE A 238 -16.51 -1.77 15.48
N VAL A 239 -16.93 -2.97 15.88
CA VAL A 239 -17.92 -3.77 15.15
C VAL A 239 -19.22 -3.79 15.95
N GLN A 240 -20.28 -3.18 15.41
CA GLN A 240 -21.57 -3.02 16.08
C GLN A 240 -22.69 -3.74 15.32
N GLN A 241 -23.26 -4.80 15.90
CA GLN A 241 -24.47 -5.44 15.41
C GLN A 241 -25.69 -4.58 15.78
N GLN A 242 -26.51 -4.23 14.79
CA GLN A 242 -27.66 -3.36 15.00
C GLN A 242 -28.80 -4.09 15.73
N ALA A 243 -29.52 -3.34 16.58
CA ALA A 243 -30.61 -3.86 17.41
C ALA A 243 -31.86 -4.23 16.61
N ASP A 244 -32.16 -3.42 15.61
CA ASP A 244 -33.35 -3.49 14.76
C ASP A 244 -33.18 -4.47 13.59
N ALA A 245 -31.94 -4.79 13.23
CA ALA A 245 -31.60 -5.76 12.19
C ALA A 245 -30.39 -6.59 12.61
N THR A 246 -30.64 -7.79 13.14
CA THR A 246 -29.59 -8.67 13.68
C THR A 246 -28.59 -9.17 12.63
N ASN A 247 -28.94 -9.11 11.34
CA ASN A 247 -28.03 -9.41 10.24
C ASN A 247 -27.20 -8.20 9.76
N HIS A 248 -27.45 -7.00 10.30
CA HIS A 248 -26.73 -5.78 9.92
C HIS A 248 -25.64 -5.45 10.94
N VAL A 249 -24.44 -5.17 10.44
CA VAL A 249 -23.28 -4.78 11.23
C VAL A 249 -22.69 -3.50 10.68
N ILE A 250 -22.41 -2.56 11.58
CA ILE A 250 -21.72 -1.32 11.26
C ILE A 250 -20.29 -1.43 11.75
N VAL A 251 -19.34 -1.18 10.85
CA VAL A 251 -17.90 -1.18 11.15
C VAL A 251 -17.43 0.26 11.23
N HIS A 252 -17.28 0.75 12.46
CA HIS A 252 -16.89 2.12 12.76
C HIS A 252 -15.37 2.25 12.81
N GLN A 253 -14.82 3.33 12.25
CA GLN A 253 -13.41 3.67 12.46
C GLN A 253 -13.25 4.34 13.82
N ARG A 254 -12.37 3.82 14.67
CA ARG A 254 -12.08 4.40 15.99
C ARG A 254 -11.70 5.88 15.90
N GLN A 255 -10.91 6.27 14.90
CA GLN A 255 -10.53 7.68 14.69
C GLN A 255 -11.70 8.63 14.41
N THR A 256 -12.86 8.12 13.97
CA THR A 256 -14.07 8.91 13.75
C THR A 256 -15.07 8.78 14.88
N VAL A 257 -14.74 8.06 15.95
CA VAL A 257 -15.61 7.87 17.11
C VAL A 257 -15.05 8.63 18.31
N VAL A 258 -15.91 9.41 18.96
CA VAL A 258 -15.61 10.18 20.16
C VAL A 258 -16.29 9.51 21.35
N ALA A 259 -15.50 9.06 22.31
CA ALA A 259 -15.98 8.34 23.48
C ALA A 259 -15.23 8.75 24.75
N SER A 260 -15.91 8.78 25.90
CA SER A 260 -15.28 8.95 27.22
C SER A 260 -14.56 7.68 27.68
N GLY A 261 -15.00 6.52 27.18
CA GLY A 261 -14.33 5.22 27.26
C GLY A 261 -14.68 4.41 26.02
N TRP A 262 -13.70 3.66 25.49
CA TRP A 262 -13.91 2.89 24.27
C TRP A 262 -14.95 1.79 24.47
N PRO A 263 -15.96 1.68 23.58
CA PRO A 263 -16.93 0.60 23.64
C PRO A 263 -16.25 -0.75 23.52
N GLN A 264 -16.55 -1.67 24.44
CA GLN A 264 -16.00 -3.01 24.47
C GLN A 264 -17.02 -4.05 24.02
N SER A 265 -16.54 -5.20 23.53
CA SER A 265 -17.40 -6.33 23.18
C SER A 265 -18.33 -6.71 24.34
N GLY A 266 -19.61 -6.94 24.02
CA GLY A 266 -20.67 -7.20 24.99
C GLY A 266 -21.46 -5.97 25.45
N GLN A 267 -20.98 -4.75 25.17
CA GLN A 267 -21.69 -3.53 25.53
C GLN A 267 -22.75 -3.16 24.49
N ILE A 268 -23.91 -2.69 24.95
CA ILE A 268 -24.93 -2.09 24.09
C ILE A 268 -24.76 -0.57 24.17
N VAL A 269 -24.56 0.06 23.03
CA VAL A 269 -24.29 1.51 22.91
C VAL A 269 -25.09 2.12 21.76
N THR A 270 -25.22 3.44 21.80
CA THR A 270 -25.61 4.23 20.63
C THR A 270 -24.40 5.02 20.14
N ILE A 271 -24.10 4.96 18.85
CA ILE A 271 -23.06 5.79 18.21
C ILE A 271 -23.76 6.77 17.26
N ASP A 272 -23.71 8.06 17.60
CA ASP A 272 -24.48 9.13 16.95
C ASP A 272 -23.63 9.98 16.00
N TYR A 273 -23.89 9.86 14.69
CA TYR A 273 -23.26 10.65 13.63
C TYR A 273 -24.11 11.83 13.16
N SER A 274 -25.12 12.27 13.93
CA SER A 274 -26.05 13.35 13.53
C SER A 274 -25.34 14.69 13.29
N SER A 275 -24.22 14.91 13.97
CA SER A 275 -23.42 16.14 13.85
C SER A 275 -22.41 16.13 12.69
N GLY A 276 -22.36 15.05 11.91
CA GLY A 276 -21.50 14.91 10.74
C GLY A 276 -20.72 13.59 10.70
N ARG A 277 -19.44 13.64 10.32
CA ARG A 277 -18.63 12.43 10.14
C ARG A 277 -18.09 11.80 11.42
N PHE A 278 -18.23 12.49 12.55
CA PHE A 278 -17.74 12.03 13.86
C PHE A 278 -18.91 11.48 14.67
N GLY A 279 -18.79 10.23 15.11
CA GLY A 279 -19.79 9.54 15.89
C GLY A 279 -19.55 9.75 17.39
N VAL A 280 -20.56 10.15 18.14
CA VAL A 280 -20.47 10.29 19.60
C VAL A 280 -21.08 9.06 20.27
N VAL A 281 -20.33 8.45 21.18
CA VAL A 281 -20.80 7.28 21.94
C VAL A 281 -21.67 7.72 23.10
N HIS A 282 -22.86 7.13 23.19
CA HIS A 282 -23.79 7.26 24.31
C HIS A 282 -24.07 5.89 24.92
N GLU A 283 -24.25 5.84 26.24
CA GLU A 283 -24.77 4.63 26.88
C GLU A 283 -26.19 4.34 26.37
N ALA A 284 -26.50 3.06 26.14
CA ALA A 284 -27.83 2.65 25.71
C ALA A 284 -28.91 3.03 26.73
N GLU A 285 -29.99 3.64 26.24
CA GLU A 285 -31.20 3.88 27.02
C GLU A 285 -31.78 2.54 27.54
N SER A 286 -32.35 2.58 28.74
CA SER A 286 -32.83 1.38 29.47
C SER A 286 -33.86 0.54 28.70
N SER A 287 -34.62 1.15 27.78
CA SER A 287 -35.62 0.51 26.93
C SER A 287 -35.00 -0.52 25.98
N TYR A 288 -33.80 -0.25 25.44
CA TYR A 288 -33.16 -1.13 24.47
C TYR A 288 -32.41 -2.30 25.11
N LYS A 289 -31.88 -2.12 26.33
CA LYS A 289 -31.28 -3.22 27.10
C LYS A 289 -32.27 -4.36 27.34
N GLN A 290 -33.56 -4.04 27.51
CA GLN A 290 -34.63 -5.02 27.73
C GLN A 290 -35.01 -5.79 26.46
N THR A 291 -34.99 -5.16 25.29
CA THR A 291 -35.31 -5.81 23.99
C THR A 291 -34.21 -6.80 23.60
N PHE A 292 -32.94 -6.41 23.74
CA PHE A 292 -31.79 -7.29 23.43
C PHE A 292 -31.68 -8.51 24.35
N GLN A 293 -32.07 -8.39 25.63
CA GLN A 293 -32.10 -9.51 26.57
C GLN A 293 -33.21 -10.51 26.20
N LYS A 294 -34.39 -10.01 25.80
CA LYS A 294 -35.51 -10.86 25.37
C LYS A 294 -35.23 -11.65 24.09
N ASP A 295 -34.63 -11.04 23.07
CA ASP A 295 -34.40 -11.69 21.77
C ASP A 295 -33.30 -12.76 21.80
N ARG A 296 -32.44 -12.76 22.83
CA ARG A 296 -31.42 -13.80 23.05
C ARG A 296 -31.77 -14.81 24.15
N GLY A 297 -32.95 -14.73 24.75
CA GLY A 297 -33.41 -15.69 25.77
C GLY A 297 -32.59 -15.65 27.07
N LEU A 298 -32.14 -14.46 27.49
CA LEU A 298 -31.45 -14.21 28.76
C LEU A 298 -32.39 -13.58 29.80
#